data_AF-A0A022GNC8-F1
#
_entry.id   AF-A0A022GNC8-F1
#
_cell.length_a   1.000
_cell.length_b   1.000
_cell.length_c   1.000
_cell.angle_alpha   90.00
_cell.angle_beta   90.00
_cell.angle_gamma   90.00
#
_symmetry.space_group_name_H-M   'P 1'
#
loop_
_entity.id
_entity.type
_entity.pdbx_description
1 polymer ?
#
loop_
_entity_poly.entity_id
_entity_poly.type
_entity_poly.pdbx_seq_one_letter_code
_entity_poly.pdbx_strand_id
1 'polypeptide(L)'
;MSAKARPSAIAGASWLAVAGGVALSVLGPSRMAMAAGVVAAYAGFCSAVVAHHRQRRARVAALAGTEEGATLIAYASQTGFAEQLALQTANALQGAGVPVQLLSLADVDARRLQGCRQALFLVSTTGEGDAPDSASGFARRLLAGADGLQSLRYGILALGDSSYARFCAFGHALDGWLQRHRAQPLFDLVEVDNGDAGALRHWQNHLSALSGGAEIADWERPRYDRWRLAQRHHLNPGSQGAPAFHLSLAPLVDAAMDWQAGDIAEIGPCHAPAEVERLLARLGLDSATPVRCDGYDSTLVEAMATRMPLPEPHFAAMQGLPPQQLVDTLPPLPHREYSIASLPQDGQLELLVRQTRYEDGRLGLASGWLTEHAAVGTRIALRIRTNRSFHPPADDRPLILVGNGTGLAGLRAQLKARAAAGQHRNWLLFGERSAQHDAFFAGELAAWQADGTLQRVDRAWSRDGCAPRYVQDALRAQGDTVRQWVAGGAAIYVCGSLQGMAGGVHDALAEILGADALRRLADDGRYRRDVY
;
A
#
# COMPACT_ATOMS: atom_id res chain seq x y z
N MET A 1 -44.69 -4.50 20.81
CA MET A 1 -44.04 -5.66 21.46
C MET A 1 -42.54 -5.53 21.22
N SER A 2 -41.78 -5.50 22.31
CA SER A 2 -40.37 -5.11 22.39
C SER A 2 -39.45 -6.26 22.00
N ALA A 3 -38.48 -6.01 21.11
CA ALA A 3 -37.31 -6.86 20.92
C ALA A 3 -36.07 -6.03 21.31
N LYS A 4 -35.54 -6.32 22.51
CA LYS A 4 -34.32 -5.75 23.09
C LYS A 4 -33.09 -6.13 22.24
N ALA A 5 -32.43 -5.15 21.65
CA ALA A 5 -31.07 -5.27 21.18
C ALA A 5 -30.13 -5.48 22.39
N ARG A 6 -29.27 -6.51 22.34
CA ARG A 6 -28.19 -6.72 23.31
C ARG A 6 -27.04 -5.75 22.98
N PRO A 7 -26.55 -4.93 23.92
CA PRO A 7 -25.37 -4.11 23.68
C PRO A 7 -24.10 -4.98 23.67
N SER A 8 -23.18 -4.67 22.75
CA SER A 8 -21.85 -5.26 22.67
C SER A 8 -21.03 -4.87 23.91
N ALA A 9 -20.71 -5.86 24.75
CA ALA A 9 -20.06 -5.69 26.05
C ALA A 9 -18.59 -5.22 26.01
N ILE A 10 -18.04 -4.87 24.84
CA ILE A 10 -16.61 -4.54 24.68
C ILE A 10 -16.35 -3.03 24.80
N ALA A 11 -17.29 -2.17 24.38
CA ALA A 11 -17.10 -0.71 24.42
C ALA A 11 -17.31 -0.10 25.82
N GLY A 12 -18.08 -0.75 26.70
CA GLY A 12 -18.35 -0.27 28.06
C GLY A 12 -17.21 -0.50 29.06
N ALA A 13 -16.27 -1.41 28.75
CA ALA A 13 -15.17 -1.75 29.66
C ALA A 13 -14.02 -0.73 29.61
N SER A 14 -13.83 -0.02 28.48
CA SER A 14 -12.73 0.92 28.26
C SER A 14 -12.88 2.22 29.06
N TRP A 15 -14.11 2.72 29.21
CA TRP A 15 -14.37 3.94 29.99
C TRP A 15 -14.30 3.71 31.51
N LEU A 16 -14.66 2.51 31.98
CA LEU A 16 -14.51 2.13 33.39
C LEU A 16 -13.03 1.93 33.77
N ALA A 17 -12.18 1.47 32.84
CA ALA A 17 -10.75 1.27 33.09
C ALA A 17 -9.96 2.61 33.16
N VAL A 18 -10.28 3.58 32.28
CA VAL A 18 -9.58 4.87 32.24
C VAL A 18 -10.09 5.84 33.32
N ALA A 19 -11.40 5.87 33.59
CA ALA A 19 -11.95 6.66 34.69
C ALA A 19 -11.56 6.08 36.07
N GLY A 20 -11.42 4.76 36.19
CA GLY A 20 -10.91 4.09 37.39
C GLY A 20 -9.44 4.43 37.69
N GLY A 21 -8.59 4.49 36.66
CA GLY A 21 -7.15 4.78 36.81
C GLY A 21 -6.83 6.19 37.31
N VAL A 22 -7.64 7.20 36.94
CA VAL A 22 -7.47 8.59 37.39
C VAL A 22 -8.12 8.84 38.76
N ALA A 23 -9.22 8.14 39.09
CA ALA A 23 -9.79 8.19 40.44
C ALA A 23 -8.91 7.49 41.49
N LEU A 24 -8.10 6.50 41.08
CA LEU A 24 -7.18 5.77 41.96
C LEU A 24 -5.82 6.46 42.18
N SER A 25 -5.52 7.57 41.49
CA SER A 25 -4.26 8.30 41.71
C SER A 25 -4.27 9.19 42.97
N VAL A 26 -5.41 9.28 43.67
CA VAL A 26 -5.58 10.09 44.89
C VAL A 26 -5.38 9.26 46.19
N LEU A 27 -5.18 7.94 46.09
CA LEU A 27 -4.96 7.05 47.24
C LEU A 27 -3.75 6.14 46.96
N GLY A 28 -2.60 6.40 47.60
CA GLY A 28 -1.44 5.48 47.53
C GLY A 28 -1.68 4.17 48.31
N PRO A 29 -0.74 3.21 48.37
CA PRO A 29 0.48 3.00 47.59
C PRO A 29 0.44 1.69 46.77
N SER A 30 0.93 1.71 45.54
CA SER A 30 1.81 0.67 44.96
C SER A 30 1.98 0.94 43.46
N ARG A 31 2.99 1.74 43.12
CA ARG A 31 3.44 1.94 41.73
C ARG A 31 3.66 0.62 41.00
N MET A 32 4.03 -0.44 41.73
CA MET A 32 4.17 -1.81 41.21
C MET A 32 2.84 -2.43 40.76
N ALA A 33 1.73 -2.18 41.44
CA ALA A 33 0.43 -2.72 41.05
C ALA A 33 -0.11 -2.02 39.79
N MET A 34 0.09 -0.70 39.68
CA MET A 34 -0.21 0.05 38.46
C MET A 34 0.70 -0.37 37.29
N ALA A 35 2.00 -0.53 37.52
CA ALA A 35 2.92 -1.02 36.51
C ALA A 35 2.56 -2.44 36.03
N ALA A 36 2.21 -3.34 36.96
CA ALA A 36 1.72 -4.68 36.63
C ALA A 36 0.40 -4.63 35.84
N GLY A 37 -0.51 -3.72 36.17
CA GLY A 37 -1.75 -3.49 35.43
C GLY A 37 -1.51 -3.00 33.99
N VAL A 38 -0.59 -2.05 33.80
CA VAL A 38 -0.20 -1.55 32.46
C VAL A 38 0.48 -2.64 31.65
N VAL A 39 1.38 -3.42 32.25
CA VAL A 39 2.04 -4.55 31.58
C VAL A 39 1.03 -5.63 31.18
N ALA A 40 0.06 -5.96 32.05
CA ALA A 40 -0.99 -6.92 31.74
C ALA A 40 -1.93 -6.42 30.64
N ALA A 41 -2.29 -5.14 30.66
CA ALA A 41 -3.10 -4.52 29.60
C ALA A 41 -2.35 -4.48 28.26
N TYR A 42 -1.06 -4.14 28.27
CA TYR A 42 -0.21 -4.16 27.08
C TYR A 42 -0.02 -5.59 26.55
N ALA A 43 0.22 -6.58 27.41
CA ALA A 43 0.32 -7.97 27.00
C ALA A 43 -1.01 -8.50 26.44
N GLY A 44 -2.14 -8.10 27.02
CA GLY A 44 -3.48 -8.41 26.50
C GLY A 44 -3.74 -7.77 25.13
N PHE A 45 -3.35 -6.52 24.95
CA PHE A 45 -3.43 -5.81 23.67
C PHE A 45 -2.52 -6.45 22.60
N CYS A 46 -1.25 -6.71 22.91
CA CYS A 46 -0.32 -7.43 22.03
C CYS A 46 -0.85 -8.82 21.66
N SER A 47 -1.44 -9.54 22.63
CA SER A 47 -2.06 -10.85 22.37
C SER A 47 -3.29 -10.75 21.47
N ALA A 48 -4.10 -9.70 21.61
CA ALA A 48 -5.26 -9.46 20.75
C ALA A 48 -4.85 -9.10 19.32
N VAL A 49 -3.83 -8.25 19.14
CA VAL A 49 -3.25 -7.90 17.83
C VAL A 49 -2.62 -9.12 17.17
N VAL A 50 -1.83 -9.89 17.91
CA VAL A 50 -1.23 -11.15 17.43
C VAL A 50 -2.32 -12.18 17.10
N ALA A 51 -3.37 -12.29 17.92
CA ALA A 51 -4.51 -13.19 17.65
C ALA A 51 -5.29 -12.74 16.40
N HIS A 52 -5.49 -11.45 16.19
CA HIS A 52 -6.15 -10.91 15.00
C HIS A 52 -5.31 -11.19 13.73
N HIS A 53 -4.00 -10.96 13.78
CA HIS A 53 -3.09 -11.33 12.69
C HIS A 53 -3.04 -12.83 12.45
N ARG A 54 -3.03 -13.65 13.51
CA ARG A 54 -3.10 -15.12 13.41
C ARG A 54 -4.42 -15.59 12.82
N GLN A 55 -5.56 -15.01 13.19
CA GLN A 55 -6.86 -15.32 12.62
C GLN A 55 -6.96 -14.94 11.13
N ARG A 56 -6.42 -13.78 10.74
CA ARG A 56 -6.36 -13.38 9.33
C ARG A 56 -5.43 -14.26 8.50
N ARG A 57 -4.27 -14.67 9.04
CA ARG A 57 -3.39 -15.68 8.42
C ARG A 57 -4.07 -17.05 8.33
N ALA A 58 -4.76 -17.48 9.39
CA ALA A 58 -5.51 -18.73 9.41
C ALA A 58 -6.66 -18.74 8.39
N ARG A 59 -7.31 -17.61 8.10
CA ARG A 59 -8.33 -17.49 7.04
C ARG A 59 -7.75 -17.71 5.64
N VAL A 60 -6.62 -17.07 5.32
CA VAL A 60 -5.95 -17.29 4.02
C VAL A 60 -5.44 -18.73 3.91
N ALA A 61 -4.89 -19.28 5.00
CA ALA A 61 -4.46 -20.68 5.04
C ALA A 61 -5.64 -21.66 4.92
N ALA A 62 -6.80 -21.36 5.51
CA ALA A 62 -8.02 -22.16 5.38
C ALA A 62 -8.57 -22.14 3.95
N LEU A 63 -8.42 -21.03 3.24
CA LEU A 63 -8.77 -20.88 1.82
C LEU A 63 -7.71 -21.47 0.87
N ALA A 64 -6.56 -21.94 1.36
CA ALA A 64 -5.52 -22.55 0.54
C ALA A 64 -5.68 -24.08 0.38
N GLY A 65 -6.77 -24.66 0.90
CA GLY A 65 -7.05 -26.11 0.90
C GLY A 65 -7.15 -26.75 -0.49
N THR A 66 -7.03 -28.08 -0.55
CA THR A 66 -7.00 -28.89 -1.79
C THR A 66 -8.33 -29.60 -2.06
N GLU A 67 -9.45 -28.89 -1.99
CA GLU A 67 -10.73 -29.49 -2.38
C GLU A 67 -10.74 -29.76 -3.90
N GLU A 68 -10.96 -31.01 -4.28
CA GLU A 68 -11.11 -31.40 -5.68
C GLU A 68 -12.30 -30.66 -6.31
N GLY A 69 -12.04 -29.95 -7.40
CA GLY A 69 -13.05 -29.14 -8.09
C GLY A 69 -13.20 -27.70 -7.58
N ALA A 70 -12.42 -27.27 -6.58
CA ALA A 70 -12.38 -25.87 -6.17
C ALA A 70 -11.92 -24.95 -7.31
N THR A 71 -12.53 -23.77 -7.40
CA THR A 71 -12.08 -22.70 -8.30
C THR A 71 -10.79 -22.10 -7.74
N LEU A 72 -9.70 -22.15 -8.52
CA LEU A 72 -8.46 -21.49 -8.15
C LEU A 72 -8.65 -19.98 -8.30
N ILE A 73 -8.27 -19.21 -7.28
CA ILE A 73 -8.15 -17.77 -7.32
C ILE A 73 -6.67 -17.47 -7.09
N ALA A 74 -6.00 -16.98 -8.11
CA ALA A 74 -4.58 -16.70 -8.06
C ALA A 74 -4.34 -15.19 -8.17
N TYR A 75 -3.48 -14.64 -7.32
CA TYR A 75 -3.21 -13.20 -7.32
C TYR A 75 -1.73 -12.86 -7.45
N ALA A 76 -1.45 -11.77 -8.16
CA ALA A 76 -0.12 -11.16 -8.23
C ALA A 76 -0.25 -9.69 -7.88
N SER A 77 0.43 -9.26 -6.82
CA SER A 77 0.28 -7.91 -6.29
C SER A 77 1.64 -7.37 -5.87
N GLN A 78 1.96 -6.14 -6.29
CA GLN A 78 3.14 -5.44 -5.78
C GLN A 78 2.83 -4.78 -4.45
N THR A 79 1.75 -3.99 -4.40
CA THR A 79 1.45 -3.11 -3.28
C THR A 79 0.27 -3.60 -2.42
N GLY A 80 -0.40 -4.70 -2.79
CA GLY A 80 -1.46 -5.35 -2.01
C GLY A 80 -2.88 -5.29 -2.59
N PHE A 81 -3.15 -4.44 -3.59
CA PHE A 81 -4.53 -4.23 -4.08
C PHE A 81 -5.13 -5.45 -4.78
N ALA A 82 -4.38 -6.11 -5.67
CA ALA A 82 -4.85 -7.32 -6.34
C ALA A 82 -5.13 -8.47 -5.35
N GLU A 83 -4.34 -8.55 -4.26
CA GLU A 83 -4.57 -9.50 -3.17
C GLU A 83 -5.89 -9.22 -2.44
N GLN A 84 -6.21 -7.94 -2.16
CA GLN A 84 -7.46 -7.57 -1.52
C GLN A 84 -8.67 -7.97 -2.37
N LEU A 85 -8.62 -7.70 -3.67
CA LEU A 85 -9.69 -8.08 -4.60
C LEU A 85 -9.79 -9.61 -4.72
N ALA A 86 -8.68 -10.33 -4.61
CA ALA A 86 -8.67 -11.79 -4.67
C ALA A 86 -9.30 -12.39 -3.41
N LEU A 87 -9.03 -11.81 -2.24
CA LEU A 87 -9.70 -12.14 -0.99
C LEU A 87 -11.21 -11.86 -1.05
N GLN A 88 -11.61 -10.71 -1.61
CA GLN A 88 -13.02 -10.38 -1.81
C GLN A 88 -13.70 -11.34 -2.79
N THR A 89 -13.05 -11.67 -3.90
CA THR A 89 -13.51 -12.66 -4.88
C THR A 89 -13.68 -14.04 -4.24
N ALA A 90 -12.71 -14.47 -3.42
CA ALA A 90 -12.78 -15.75 -2.70
C ALA A 90 -13.95 -15.79 -1.72
N ASN A 91 -14.10 -14.75 -0.90
CA ASN A 91 -15.20 -14.67 0.07
C ASN A 91 -16.57 -14.61 -0.63
N ALA A 92 -16.68 -13.89 -1.74
CA ALA A 92 -17.92 -13.78 -2.51
C ALA A 92 -18.35 -15.14 -3.08
N LEU A 93 -17.43 -15.85 -3.73
CA LEU A 93 -17.70 -17.17 -4.29
C LEU A 93 -17.96 -18.21 -3.20
N GLN A 94 -17.19 -18.20 -2.11
CA GLN A 94 -17.43 -19.10 -0.97
C GLN A 94 -18.79 -18.83 -0.31
N GLY A 95 -19.17 -17.56 -0.15
CA GLY A 95 -20.48 -17.17 0.36
C GLY A 95 -21.65 -17.65 -0.50
N ALA A 96 -21.42 -17.81 -1.80
CA ALA A 96 -22.36 -18.41 -2.75
C ALA A 96 -22.26 -19.94 -2.85
N GLY A 97 -21.48 -20.59 -1.98
CA GLY A 97 -21.33 -22.05 -1.95
C GLY A 97 -20.40 -22.62 -3.01
N VAL A 98 -19.63 -21.78 -3.71
CA VAL A 98 -18.59 -22.23 -4.66
C VAL A 98 -17.31 -22.54 -3.87
N PRO A 99 -16.77 -23.77 -3.93
CA PRO A 99 -15.49 -24.08 -3.30
C PRO A 99 -14.37 -23.31 -3.99
N VAL A 100 -13.51 -22.66 -3.19
CA VAL A 100 -12.44 -21.81 -3.69
C VAL A 100 -11.10 -22.17 -3.07
N GLN A 101 -10.05 -22.05 -3.87
CA GLN A 101 -8.67 -22.09 -3.40
C GLN A 101 -7.98 -20.75 -3.71
N LEU A 102 -7.54 -20.01 -2.69
CA LEU A 102 -6.83 -18.73 -2.87
C LEU A 102 -5.32 -18.90 -2.71
N LEU A 103 -4.54 -18.54 -3.73
CA LEU A 103 -3.08 -18.63 -3.74
C LEU A 103 -2.42 -17.37 -4.30
N SER A 104 -1.22 -17.06 -3.81
CA SER A 104 -0.30 -16.17 -4.52
C SER A 104 0.16 -16.85 -5.80
N LEU A 105 0.30 -16.09 -6.88
CA LEU A 105 0.79 -16.61 -8.15
C LEU A 105 2.20 -17.22 -8.02
N ALA A 106 3.00 -16.76 -7.05
CA ALA A 106 4.31 -17.35 -6.71
C ALA A 106 4.23 -18.85 -6.38
N ASP A 107 3.14 -19.26 -5.73
CA ASP A 107 2.90 -20.59 -5.19
C ASP A 107 2.13 -21.50 -6.15
N VAL A 108 1.77 -20.99 -7.34
CA VAL A 108 1.08 -21.76 -8.37
C VAL A 108 2.11 -22.45 -9.26
N ASP A 109 1.98 -23.78 -9.41
CA ASP A 109 2.80 -24.59 -10.28
C ASP A 109 2.00 -25.18 -11.46
N ALA A 110 2.71 -25.79 -12.42
CA ALA A 110 2.09 -26.38 -13.62
C ALA A 110 1.13 -27.50 -13.28
N ARG A 111 1.46 -28.35 -12.29
CA ARG A 111 0.63 -29.49 -11.90
C ARG A 111 -0.70 -29.03 -11.32
N ARG A 112 -0.67 -27.99 -10.48
CA ARG A 112 -1.88 -27.41 -9.90
C ARG A 112 -2.75 -26.78 -10.99
N LEU A 113 -2.17 -26.01 -11.91
CA LEU A 113 -2.90 -25.43 -13.04
C LEU A 113 -3.54 -26.51 -13.95
N GLN A 114 -2.83 -27.59 -14.25
CA GLN A 114 -3.35 -28.73 -15.04
C GLN A 114 -4.49 -29.46 -14.32
N GLY A 115 -4.44 -29.55 -12.98
CA GLY A 115 -5.49 -30.17 -12.17
C GLY A 115 -6.74 -29.31 -12.01
N CYS A 116 -6.66 -28.00 -12.28
CA CYS A 116 -7.78 -27.07 -12.15
C CYS A 116 -8.66 -27.08 -13.40
N ARG A 117 -9.99 -27.09 -13.20
CA ARG A 117 -10.98 -26.85 -14.26
C ARG A 117 -11.30 -25.37 -14.43
N GLN A 118 -11.10 -24.58 -13.39
CA GLN A 118 -11.44 -23.17 -13.36
C GLN A 118 -10.43 -22.37 -12.55
N ALA A 119 -9.96 -21.25 -13.11
CA ALA A 119 -9.07 -20.32 -12.43
C ALA A 119 -9.45 -18.85 -12.66
N LEU A 120 -9.38 -18.02 -11.64
CA LEU A 120 -9.53 -16.57 -11.73
C LEU A 120 -8.20 -15.93 -11.34
N PHE A 121 -7.67 -15.08 -12.22
CA PHE A 121 -6.39 -14.40 -12.04
C PHE A 121 -6.61 -12.93 -11.75
N LEU A 122 -6.11 -12.44 -10.60
CA LEU A 122 -6.15 -11.04 -10.23
C LEU A 122 -4.72 -10.50 -10.17
N VAL A 123 -4.30 -9.80 -11.21
CA VAL A 123 -2.89 -9.48 -11.42
C VAL A 123 -2.67 -7.99 -11.64
N SER A 124 -1.81 -7.39 -10.84
CA SER A 124 -1.33 -6.02 -11.08
C SER A 124 -0.16 -6.02 -12.05
N THR A 125 -0.02 -4.94 -12.81
CA THR A 125 1.18 -4.66 -13.61
C THR A 125 2.12 -3.74 -12.81
N THR A 126 3.44 -3.94 -12.92
CA THR A 126 4.44 -3.08 -12.28
C THR A 126 5.32 -2.38 -13.30
N GLY A 127 5.76 -1.17 -12.94
CA GLY A 127 6.70 -0.36 -13.70
C GLY A 127 6.42 -0.27 -15.19
N GLU A 128 7.33 -0.82 -16.01
CA GLU A 128 7.30 -0.72 -17.47
C GLU A 128 6.47 -1.83 -18.15
N GLY A 129 5.51 -2.41 -17.43
CA GLY A 129 4.66 -3.49 -17.93
C GLY A 129 5.00 -4.89 -17.43
N ASP A 130 5.84 -4.99 -16.39
CA ASP A 130 6.33 -6.26 -15.86
C ASP A 130 5.35 -6.89 -14.86
N ALA A 131 5.60 -8.18 -14.56
CA ALA A 131 4.94 -8.87 -13.46
C ALA A 131 5.38 -8.29 -12.11
N PRO A 132 4.51 -8.30 -11.09
CA PRO A 132 4.91 -8.02 -9.71
C PRO A 132 6.01 -8.97 -9.24
N ASP A 133 6.81 -8.55 -8.28
CA ASP A 133 7.91 -9.38 -7.74
C ASP A 133 7.43 -10.75 -7.28
N SER A 134 6.28 -10.75 -6.62
CA SER A 134 5.57 -11.95 -6.16
C SER A 134 5.21 -12.92 -7.28
N ALA A 135 5.11 -12.46 -8.54
CA ALA A 135 4.80 -13.28 -9.70
C ALA A 135 5.98 -13.48 -10.66
N SER A 136 7.12 -12.83 -10.44
CA SER A 136 8.26 -12.88 -11.36
C SER A 136 8.83 -14.30 -11.56
N GLY A 137 8.84 -15.13 -10.52
CA GLY A 137 9.21 -16.53 -10.57
C GLY A 137 8.22 -17.36 -11.40
N PHE A 138 6.93 -17.20 -11.13
CA PHE A 138 5.83 -17.82 -11.88
C PHE A 138 5.88 -17.43 -13.37
N ALA A 139 5.94 -16.13 -13.65
CA ALA A 139 5.95 -15.59 -15.01
C ALA A 139 7.09 -16.22 -15.81
N ARG A 140 8.26 -16.44 -15.20
CA ARG A 140 9.39 -17.05 -15.89
C ARG A 140 9.26 -18.56 -16.05
N ARG A 141 8.83 -19.28 -15.01
CA ARG A 141 8.74 -20.75 -15.01
C ARG A 141 7.63 -21.26 -15.91
N LEU A 142 6.47 -20.62 -15.84
CA LEU A 142 5.25 -21.08 -16.51
C LEU A 142 5.07 -20.43 -17.87
N LEU A 143 5.36 -19.13 -18.03
CA LEU A 143 5.25 -18.51 -19.37
C LEU A 143 6.23 -19.11 -20.40
N ALA A 144 7.29 -19.78 -19.93
CA ALA A 144 8.26 -20.51 -20.76
C ALA A 144 7.83 -21.94 -21.13
N GLY A 145 6.78 -22.50 -20.52
CA GLY A 145 6.21 -23.79 -20.92
C GLY A 145 5.25 -24.42 -19.91
N ALA A 146 4.01 -24.67 -20.34
CA ALA A 146 3.08 -25.60 -19.70
C ALA A 146 2.27 -26.37 -20.75
N ASP A 147 2.52 -27.66 -20.97
CA ASP A 147 1.67 -28.43 -21.87
C ASP A 147 0.35 -28.79 -21.18
N GLY A 148 -0.77 -28.76 -21.92
CA GLY A 148 -2.02 -29.38 -21.49
C GLY A 148 -2.94 -28.58 -20.56
N LEU A 149 -3.20 -27.30 -20.85
CA LEU A 149 -4.23 -26.50 -20.14
C LEU A 149 -5.60 -26.50 -20.83
N GLN A 150 -5.85 -27.44 -21.75
CA GLN A 150 -7.09 -27.50 -22.54
C GLN A 150 -8.39 -27.66 -21.75
N SER A 151 -8.32 -28.17 -20.51
CA SER A 151 -9.46 -28.31 -19.61
C SER A 151 -9.64 -27.10 -18.69
N LEU A 152 -8.70 -26.17 -18.68
CA LEU A 152 -8.73 -25.00 -17.81
C LEU A 152 -9.59 -23.92 -18.46
N ARG A 153 -10.61 -23.48 -17.73
CA ARG A 153 -11.34 -22.24 -18.03
C ARG A 153 -10.84 -21.12 -17.13
N TYR A 154 -10.70 -19.91 -17.64
CA TYR A 154 -10.12 -18.83 -16.84
C TYR A 154 -10.78 -17.47 -17.02
N GLY A 155 -10.67 -16.62 -16.00
CA GLY A 155 -10.99 -15.20 -16.08
C GLY A 155 -9.82 -14.36 -15.54
N ILE A 156 -9.61 -13.17 -16.09
CA ILE A 156 -8.53 -12.27 -15.63
C ILE A 156 -9.09 -10.90 -15.29
N LEU A 157 -8.75 -10.43 -14.09
CA LEU A 157 -8.84 -9.03 -13.67
C LEU A 157 -7.42 -8.44 -13.70
N ALA A 158 -7.13 -7.64 -14.73
CA ALA A 158 -5.84 -6.98 -14.91
C ALA A 158 -5.89 -5.58 -14.30
N LEU A 159 -4.99 -5.30 -13.37
CA LEU A 159 -4.90 -4.01 -12.70
C LEU A 159 -3.72 -3.20 -13.26
N GLY A 160 -4.00 -1.95 -13.62
CA GLY A 160 -3.02 -1.02 -14.16
C GLY A 160 -3.40 0.43 -13.91
N ASP A 161 -2.60 1.32 -14.49
CA ASP A 161 -2.81 2.77 -14.49
C ASP A 161 -2.53 3.24 -15.93
N SER A 162 -3.53 3.85 -16.57
CA SER A 162 -3.46 4.28 -17.97
C SER A 162 -2.50 5.43 -18.21
N SER A 163 -2.00 6.08 -17.15
CA SER A 163 -0.92 7.08 -17.25
C SER A 163 0.45 6.46 -17.59
N TYR A 164 0.60 5.15 -17.42
CA TYR A 164 1.79 4.41 -17.83
C TYR A 164 1.66 3.91 -19.27
N ALA A 165 2.78 3.90 -20.00
CA ALA A 165 2.79 3.51 -21.42
C ALA A 165 2.32 2.07 -21.68
N ARG A 166 2.49 1.17 -20.70
CA ARG A 166 2.14 -0.26 -20.80
C ARG A 166 1.00 -0.62 -19.86
N PHE A 167 -0.18 -0.03 -20.12
CA PHE A 167 -1.41 -0.31 -19.38
C PHE A 167 -1.73 -1.82 -19.36
N CYS A 168 -2.02 -2.36 -18.18
CA CYS A 168 -2.40 -3.77 -17.94
C CYS A 168 -1.50 -4.86 -18.57
N ALA A 169 -0.26 -4.53 -18.94
CA ALA A 169 0.57 -5.37 -19.80
C ALA A 169 0.84 -6.78 -19.26
N PHE A 170 1.02 -6.94 -17.94
CA PHE A 170 1.21 -8.28 -17.37
C PHE A 170 -0.07 -9.13 -17.48
N GLY A 171 -1.24 -8.51 -17.32
CA GLY A 171 -2.54 -9.18 -17.53
C GLY A 171 -2.69 -9.68 -18.97
N HIS A 172 -2.38 -8.83 -19.95
CA HIS A 172 -2.39 -9.24 -21.37
C HIS A 172 -1.37 -10.33 -21.68
N ALA A 173 -0.18 -10.26 -21.10
CA ALA A 173 0.84 -11.28 -21.29
C ALA A 173 0.39 -12.65 -20.75
N LEU A 174 -0.27 -12.65 -19.59
CA LEU A 174 -0.86 -13.84 -18.98
C LEU A 174 -2.01 -14.41 -19.82
N ASP A 175 -2.92 -13.55 -20.29
CA ASP A 175 -4.02 -13.93 -21.18
C ASP A 175 -3.49 -14.61 -22.46
N GLY A 176 -2.59 -13.93 -23.18
CA GLY A 176 -2.00 -14.47 -24.40
C GLY A 176 -1.25 -15.79 -24.18
N TRP A 177 -0.65 -15.98 -23.01
CA TRP A 177 -0.04 -17.25 -22.66
C TRP A 177 -1.06 -18.37 -22.41
N LEU A 178 -2.12 -18.11 -21.61
CA LEU A 178 -3.18 -19.08 -21.36
C LEU A 178 -3.85 -19.54 -22.67
N GLN A 179 -4.11 -18.61 -23.59
CA GLN A 179 -4.67 -18.92 -24.91
C GLN A 179 -3.74 -19.78 -25.76
N ARG A 180 -2.43 -19.48 -25.80
CA ARG A 180 -1.43 -20.30 -26.51
C ARG A 180 -1.40 -21.74 -25.99
N HIS A 181 -1.67 -21.94 -24.70
CA HIS A 181 -1.75 -23.25 -24.06
C HIS A 181 -3.17 -23.85 -24.05
N ARG A 182 -4.07 -23.33 -24.88
CA ARG A 182 -5.44 -23.83 -25.14
C ARG A 182 -6.39 -23.76 -23.95
N ALA A 183 -6.08 -22.97 -22.92
CA ALA A 183 -7.06 -22.64 -21.89
C ALA A 183 -8.19 -21.81 -22.51
N GLN A 184 -9.40 -21.92 -21.96
CA GLN A 184 -10.59 -21.26 -22.49
C GLN A 184 -10.97 -20.06 -21.63
N PRO A 185 -11.06 -18.84 -22.19
CA PRO A 185 -11.56 -17.71 -21.42
C PRO A 185 -13.04 -17.92 -21.04
N LEU A 186 -13.39 -17.65 -19.79
CA LEU A 186 -14.76 -17.60 -19.29
C LEU A 186 -15.49 -16.35 -19.81
N PHE A 187 -14.74 -15.26 -19.95
CA PHE A 187 -15.17 -13.94 -20.40
C PHE A 187 -13.94 -13.12 -20.81
N ASP A 188 -14.17 -11.96 -21.44
CA ASP A 188 -13.11 -11.05 -21.86
C ASP A 188 -12.30 -10.50 -20.67
N LEU A 189 -10.99 -10.33 -20.85
CA LEU A 189 -10.12 -9.77 -19.82
C LEU A 189 -10.65 -8.42 -19.34
N VAL A 190 -10.79 -8.27 -18.03
CA VAL A 190 -11.30 -7.04 -17.41
C VAL A 190 -10.12 -6.19 -16.98
N GLU A 191 -9.96 -5.03 -17.61
CA GLU A 191 -8.94 -4.04 -17.27
C GLU A 191 -9.47 -3.06 -16.21
N VAL A 192 -8.71 -2.86 -15.14
CA VAL A 192 -9.04 -1.92 -14.06
C VAL A 192 -8.03 -0.79 -14.09
N ASP A 193 -8.47 0.40 -14.48
CA ASP A 193 -7.68 1.62 -14.44
C ASP A 193 -7.79 2.28 -13.06
N ASN A 194 -6.70 2.25 -12.29
CA ASN A 194 -6.59 2.90 -10.98
C ASN A 194 -7.78 2.68 -10.03
N GLY A 195 -8.27 1.44 -9.98
CA GLY A 195 -9.41 1.05 -9.14
C GLY A 195 -10.79 1.50 -9.66
N ASP A 196 -10.93 1.72 -10.97
CA ASP A 196 -12.20 2.06 -11.61
C ASP A 196 -13.37 1.18 -11.13
N ALA A 197 -14.41 1.84 -10.63
CA ALA A 197 -15.58 1.18 -10.08
C ALA A 197 -16.41 0.47 -11.16
N GLY A 198 -16.39 0.97 -12.41
CA GLY A 198 -17.08 0.34 -13.53
C GLY A 198 -16.50 -1.04 -13.84
N ALA A 199 -15.19 -1.12 -13.99
CA ALA A 199 -14.46 -2.37 -14.20
C ALA A 199 -14.65 -3.35 -13.03
N LEU A 200 -14.56 -2.88 -11.78
CA LEU A 200 -14.79 -3.74 -10.60
C LEU A 200 -16.23 -4.26 -10.52
N ARG A 201 -17.22 -3.47 -10.96
CA ARG A 201 -18.62 -3.91 -11.06
C ARG A 201 -18.82 -4.90 -12.19
N HIS A 202 -18.16 -4.68 -13.32
CA HIS A 202 -18.16 -5.63 -14.43
C HIS A 202 -17.59 -6.99 -14.01
N TRP A 203 -16.48 -7.00 -13.25
CA TRP A 203 -15.94 -8.21 -12.64
C TRP A 203 -16.92 -8.89 -11.70
N GLN A 204 -17.58 -8.14 -10.81
CA GLN A 204 -18.62 -8.69 -9.91
C GLN A 204 -19.77 -9.36 -10.68
N ASN A 205 -20.21 -8.78 -11.80
CA ASN A 205 -21.25 -9.38 -12.64
C ASN A 205 -20.82 -10.76 -13.17
N HIS A 206 -19.56 -10.90 -13.57
CA HIS A 206 -19.01 -12.21 -13.97
C HIS A 206 -18.97 -13.20 -12.81
N LEU A 207 -18.59 -12.76 -11.60
CA LEU A 207 -18.63 -13.63 -10.42
C LEU A 207 -20.06 -14.12 -10.11
N SER A 208 -21.06 -13.24 -10.23
CA SER A 208 -22.47 -13.60 -10.03
C SER A 208 -22.97 -14.60 -11.07
N ALA A 209 -22.48 -14.50 -12.32
CA ALA A 209 -22.77 -15.50 -13.34
C ALA A 209 -22.13 -16.87 -13.00
N LEU A 210 -20.89 -16.87 -12.47
CA LEU A 210 -20.17 -18.08 -12.07
C LEU A 210 -20.78 -18.77 -10.83
N SER A 211 -21.47 -18.02 -9.97
CA SER A 211 -22.14 -18.54 -8.78
C SER A 211 -23.58 -19.01 -9.02
N GLY A 212 -24.04 -19.08 -10.27
CA GLY A 212 -25.41 -19.49 -10.60
C GLY A 212 -26.47 -18.43 -10.33
N GLY A 213 -26.10 -17.14 -10.36
CA GLY A 213 -27.02 -16.02 -10.15
C GLY A 213 -27.27 -15.69 -8.68
N ALA A 214 -26.51 -16.29 -7.75
CA ALA A 214 -26.53 -15.85 -6.36
C ALA A 214 -26.05 -14.40 -6.28
N GLU A 215 -26.83 -13.54 -5.62
CA GLU A 215 -26.44 -12.15 -5.37
C GLU A 215 -25.14 -12.14 -4.55
N ILE A 216 -24.04 -11.82 -5.21
CA ILE A 216 -22.80 -11.48 -4.53
C ILE A 216 -23.00 -10.09 -3.93
N ALA A 217 -22.84 -10.00 -2.61
CA ALA A 217 -22.93 -8.73 -1.90
C ALA A 217 -22.05 -7.69 -2.60
N ASP A 218 -22.67 -6.55 -2.93
CA ASP A 218 -22.03 -5.44 -3.63
C ASP A 218 -20.72 -5.11 -2.91
N TRP A 219 -19.59 -5.14 -3.62
CA TRP A 219 -18.30 -4.85 -2.98
C TRP A 219 -18.35 -3.40 -2.49
N GLU A 220 -18.50 -3.22 -1.17
CA GLU A 220 -18.53 -1.88 -0.60
C GLU A 220 -17.25 -1.15 -1.01
N ARG A 221 -17.43 0.07 -1.53
CA ARG A 221 -16.32 0.97 -1.84
C ARG A 221 -15.40 1.02 -0.61
N PRO A 222 -14.07 0.95 -0.81
CA PRO A 222 -13.11 1.25 0.24
C PRO A 222 -13.55 2.45 1.08
N ARG A 223 -13.85 2.21 2.37
CA ARG A 223 -14.22 3.30 3.27
C ARG A 223 -12.94 4.04 3.66
N TYR A 224 -12.90 5.32 3.34
CA TYR A 224 -11.84 6.22 3.76
C TYR A 224 -12.24 6.86 5.08
N ASP A 225 -11.40 6.66 6.09
CA ASP A 225 -11.58 7.31 7.37
C ASP A 225 -11.16 8.77 7.29
N ARG A 226 -11.68 9.58 8.21
CA ARG A 226 -11.32 10.99 8.30
C ARG A 226 -10.15 11.17 9.25
N TRP A 227 -9.04 11.59 8.70
CA TRP A 227 -7.82 11.93 9.41
C TRP A 227 -7.61 13.43 9.38
N ARG A 228 -6.62 13.91 10.12
CA ARG A 228 -6.21 15.31 10.18
C ARG A 228 -4.73 15.42 9.90
N LEU A 229 -4.34 16.38 9.06
CA LEU A 229 -2.95 16.80 8.97
C LEU A 229 -2.55 17.44 10.31
N ALA A 230 -1.85 16.69 11.16
CA ALA A 230 -1.44 17.14 12.48
C ALA A 230 -0.18 17.99 12.42
N GLN A 231 0.79 17.60 11.60
CA GLN A 231 2.07 18.30 11.46
C GLN A 231 2.59 18.21 10.04
N ARG A 232 3.33 19.24 9.63
CA ARG A 232 4.08 19.30 8.38
C ARG A 232 5.42 19.97 8.64
N HIS A 233 6.51 19.28 8.31
CA HIS A 233 7.87 19.78 8.47
C HIS A 233 8.66 19.65 7.16
N HIS A 234 9.24 20.75 6.69
CA HIS A 234 10.09 20.76 5.50
C HIS A 234 11.50 20.29 5.88
N LEU A 235 11.93 19.17 5.31
CA LEU A 235 13.14 18.45 5.75
C LEU A 235 14.43 18.91 5.09
N ASN A 236 14.37 19.47 3.88
CA ASN A 236 15.56 19.81 3.11
C ASN A 236 15.59 21.26 2.58
N PRO A 237 15.41 22.27 3.46
CA PRO A 237 15.57 23.65 3.05
C PRO A 237 16.98 23.90 2.47
N GLY A 238 17.03 24.51 1.29
CA GLY A 238 18.29 24.80 0.58
C GLY A 238 18.81 23.65 -0.29
N SER A 239 18.12 22.51 -0.35
CA SER A 239 18.49 21.44 -1.28
C SER A 239 18.37 21.88 -2.74
N GLN A 240 19.23 21.29 -3.58
CA GLN A 240 19.12 21.38 -5.04
C GLN A 240 17.94 20.55 -5.59
N GLY A 241 17.33 19.71 -4.76
CA GLY A 241 16.17 18.89 -5.09
C GLY A 241 14.85 19.55 -4.81
N ALA A 242 13.78 18.90 -5.27
CA ALA A 242 12.44 19.30 -4.89
C ALA A 242 12.26 19.18 -3.36
N PRO A 243 11.49 20.10 -2.75
CA PRO A 243 11.16 20.06 -1.33
C PRO A 243 10.61 18.70 -0.88
N ALA A 244 11.11 18.20 0.24
CA ALA A 244 10.66 16.96 0.88
C ALA A 244 10.11 17.27 2.27
N PHE A 245 8.98 16.68 2.60
CA PHE A 245 8.24 16.97 3.83
C PHE A 245 8.00 15.71 4.63
N HIS A 246 8.17 15.83 5.94
CA HIS A 246 7.65 14.88 6.92
C HIS A 246 6.26 15.35 7.34
N LEU A 247 5.27 14.49 7.16
CA LEU A 247 3.88 14.76 7.50
C LEU A 247 3.44 13.80 8.59
N SER A 248 2.69 14.30 9.56
CA SER A 248 2.07 13.46 10.59
C SER A 248 0.56 13.60 10.52
N LEU A 249 -0.14 12.47 10.47
CA LEU A 249 -1.59 12.37 10.34
C LEU A 249 -2.15 11.71 11.61
N ALA A 250 -3.21 12.29 12.14
CA ALA A 250 -3.93 11.76 13.31
C ALA A 250 -5.37 11.41 12.93
N PRO A 251 -5.92 10.28 13.40
CA PRO A 251 -7.32 9.95 13.15
C PRO A 251 -8.23 10.95 13.91
N LEU A 252 -9.37 11.33 13.33
CA LEU A 252 -10.34 12.25 13.97
C LEU A 252 -11.29 11.56 14.95
N VAL A 253 -11.43 10.24 14.81
CA VAL A 253 -12.21 9.37 15.68
C VAL A 253 -11.23 8.35 16.26
N ASP A 254 -11.61 7.64 17.32
CA ASP A 254 -10.86 6.45 17.78
C ASP A 254 -10.96 5.36 16.71
N ALA A 255 -10.24 5.55 15.61
CA ALA A 255 -10.05 4.58 14.57
C ALA A 255 -9.05 3.54 15.09
N ALA A 256 -9.31 2.27 14.82
CA ALA A 256 -8.33 1.24 15.10
C ALA A 256 -7.05 1.57 14.31
N MET A 257 -5.98 1.90 15.02
CA MET A 257 -4.65 2.09 14.44
C MET A 257 -4.06 0.71 14.13
N ASP A 258 -4.53 0.12 13.03
CA ASP A 258 -4.17 -1.24 12.62
C ASP A 258 -3.37 -1.18 11.31
N TRP A 259 -2.06 -0.98 11.43
CA TRP A 259 -1.11 -1.12 10.33
C TRP A 259 0.22 -1.69 10.81
N GLN A 260 0.99 -2.21 9.87
CA GLN A 260 2.34 -2.71 10.11
C GLN A 260 3.34 -2.01 9.19
N ALA A 261 4.62 -2.16 9.51
CA ALA A 261 5.69 -1.71 8.64
C ALA A 261 5.53 -2.31 7.23
N GLY A 262 5.64 -1.44 6.22
CA GLY A 262 5.45 -1.78 4.82
C GLY A 262 4.03 -1.55 4.28
N ASP A 263 3.03 -1.34 5.15
CA ASP A 263 1.68 -0.96 4.72
C ASP A 263 1.65 0.44 4.07
N ILE A 264 0.61 0.66 3.28
CA ILE A 264 0.46 1.84 2.41
C ILE A 264 -0.71 2.69 2.91
N ALA A 265 -0.49 4.00 2.95
CA ALA A 265 -1.56 4.99 3.13
C ALA A 265 -2.07 5.41 1.75
N GLU A 266 -3.35 5.16 1.51
CA GLU A 266 -4.08 5.72 0.37
C GLU A 266 -4.73 7.03 0.80
N ILE A 267 -4.30 8.12 0.18
CA ILE A 267 -4.75 9.47 0.47
C ILE A 267 -5.68 9.93 -0.64
N GLY A 268 -6.87 10.41 -0.29
CA GLY A 268 -7.75 11.15 -1.19
C GLY A 268 -7.31 12.61 -1.23
N PRO A 269 -6.64 13.08 -2.30
CA PRO A 269 -6.22 14.47 -2.39
C PRO A 269 -7.40 15.38 -2.71
N CYS A 270 -7.23 16.67 -2.45
CA CYS A 270 -8.17 17.69 -2.88
C CYS A 270 -7.47 18.75 -3.75
N HIS A 271 -8.23 19.46 -4.57
CA HIS A 271 -7.78 20.70 -5.18
C HIS A 271 -7.49 21.78 -4.13
N ALA A 272 -6.66 22.75 -4.51
CA ALA A 272 -6.43 23.91 -3.65
C ALA A 272 -7.75 24.69 -3.47
N PRO A 273 -8.13 25.10 -2.24
CA PRO A 273 -9.39 25.80 -2.00
C PRO A 273 -9.58 27.03 -2.92
N ALA A 274 -8.54 27.83 -3.11
CA ALA A 274 -8.57 29.00 -3.99
C ALA A 274 -8.74 28.69 -5.49
N GLU A 275 -8.40 27.47 -5.94
CA GLU A 275 -8.68 27.03 -7.31
C GLU A 275 -10.16 26.71 -7.48
N VAL A 276 -10.73 26.00 -6.50
CA VAL A 276 -12.15 25.63 -6.50
C VAL A 276 -13.04 26.86 -6.36
N GLU A 277 -12.69 27.80 -5.48
CA GLU A 277 -13.41 29.06 -5.32
C GLU A 277 -13.44 29.87 -6.62
N ARG A 278 -12.30 29.97 -7.32
CA ARG A 278 -12.25 30.64 -8.63
C ARG A 278 -13.13 29.92 -9.67
N LEU A 279 -13.14 28.60 -9.67
CA LEU A 279 -13.99 27.81 -10.56
C LEU A 279 -15.48 28.07 -10.27
N LEU A 280 -15.88 28.02 -9.00
CA LEU A 280 -17.26 28.25 -8.58
C LEU A 280 -17.72 29.68 -8.88
N ALA A 281 -16.87 30.68 -8.65
CA ALA A 281 -17.15 32.06 -9.02
C ALA A 281 -17.39 32.24 -10.52
N ARG A 282 -16.61 31.55 -11.37
CA ARG A 282 -16.81 31.54 -12.83
C ARG A 282 -18.11 30.86 -13.26
N LEU A 283 -18.60 29.89 -12.48
CA LEU A 283 -19.89 29.22 -12.70
C LEU A 283 -21.07 30.01 -12.10
N GLY A 284 -20.82 31.09 -11.34
CA GLY A 284 -21.85 31.84 -10.64
C GLY A 284 -22.49 31.08 -9.48
N LEU A 285 -21.76 30.13 -8.87
CA LEU A 285 -22.24 29.28 -7.78
C LEU A 285 -21.66 29.73 -6.43
N ASP A 286 -22.50 29.71 -5.39
CA ASP A 286 -22.08 30.00 -4.02
C ASP A 286 -21.34 28.80 -3.41
N SER A 287 -20.11 29.03 -2.95
CA SER A 287 -19.22 28.03 -2.35
C SER A 287 -19.80 27.41 -1.07
N ALA A 288 -20.60 28.17 -0.32
CA ALA A 288 -21.22 27.73 0.93
C ALA A 288 -22.50 26.91 0.72
N THR A 289 -22.95 26.74 -0.54
CA THR A 289 -24.19 25.99 -0.83
C THR A 289 -24.11 24.58 -0.25
N PRO A 290 -25.08 24.16 0.59
CA PRO A 290 -25.14 22.80 1.11
C PRO A 290 -25.39 21.79 -0.01
N VAL A 291 -24.57 20.74 -0.05
CA VAL A 291 -24.70 19.62 -0.98
C VAL A 291 -24.43 18.32 -0.25
N ARG A 292 -24.82 17.20 -0.86
CA ARG A 292 -24.48 15.86 -0.40
C ARG A 292 -23.44 15.24 -1.32
N CYS A 293 -22.29 14.87 -0.78
CA CYS A 293 -21.18 14.28 -1.51
C CYS A 293 -20.77 12.95 -0.87
N ASP A 294 -20.77 11.87 -1.65
CA ASP A 294 -20.41 10.52 -1.20
C ASP A 294 -21.16 10.07 0.07
N GLY A 295 -22.43 10.48 0.19
CA GLY A 295 -23.32 10.14 1.29
C GLY A 295 -23.30 11.10 2.48
N TYR A 296 -22.39 12.09 2.50
CA TYR A 296 -22.21 13.05 3.58
C TYR A 296 -22.65 14.46 3.21
N ASP A 297 -23.15 15.21 4.19
CA ASP A 297 -23.40 16.65 4.02
C ASP A 297 -22.06 17.41 4.01
N SER A 298 -21.90 18.29 3.03
CA SER A 298 -20.75 19.20 2.90
C SER A 298 -21.16 20.52 2.26
N THR A 299 -20.23 21.45 2.17
CA THR A 299 -20.35 22.63 1.30
C THR A 299 -19.99 22.28 -0.14
N LEU A 300 -20.46 23.08 -1.11
CA LEU A 300 -20.14 22.91 -2.52
C LEU A 300 -18.64 22.99 -2.78
N VAL A 301 -17.92 23.89 -2.09
CA VAL A 301 -16.46 23.99 -2.23
C VAL A 301 -15.73 22.75 -1.74
N GLU A 302 -16.15 22.15 -0.62
CA GLU A 302 -15.56 20.89 -0.12
C GLU A 302 -15.83 19.72 -1.06
N ALA A 303 -17.06 19.63 -1.60
CA ALA A 303 -17.43 18.58 -2.54
C ALA A 303 -16.62 18.70 -3.83
N MET A 304 -16.63 19.89 -4.45
CA MET A 304 -15.93 20.15 -5.71
C MET A 304 -14.41 20.01 -5.59
N ALA A 305 -13.83 20.26 -4.42
CA ALA A 305 -12.42 20.03 -4.18
C ALA A 305 -12.01 18.55 -4.35
N THR A 306 -12.95 17.61 -4.25
CA THR A 306 -12.72 16.16 -4.39
C THR A 306 -13.07 15.63 -5.78
N ARG A 307 -13.48 16.49 -6.71
CA ARG A 307 -13.93 16.10 -8.05
C ARG A 307 -12.91 16.48 -9.12
N MET A 308 -12.80 15.64 -10.15
CA MET A 308 -11.92 15.91 -11.28
C MET A 308 -12.34 17.22 -11.98
N PRO A 309 -11.37 18.08 -12.33
CA PRO A 309 -11.65 19.29 -13.07
C PRO A 309 -11.99 18.93 -14.51
N LEU A 310 -13.00 19.58 -15.06
CA LEU A 310 -13.36 19.39 -16.46
C LEU A 310 -12.38 20.11 -17.38
N PRO A 311 -12.09 19.57 -18.58
CA PRO A 311 -11.48 20.34 -19.65
C PRO A 311 -12.34 21.57 -19.98
N GLU A 312 -11.67 22.71 -20.23
CA GLU A 312 -12.29 24.00 -20.58
C GLU A 312 -13.48 23.93 -21.58
N PRO A 313 -13.47 23.12 -22.66
CA PRO A 313 -14.60 23.04 -23.59
C PRO A 313 -15.90 22.50 -22.97
N HIS A 314 -15.85 21.79 -21.84
CA HIS A 314 -17.04 21.30 -21.14
C HIS A 314 -17.61 22.31 -20.13
N PHE A 315 -16.93 23.45 -19.91
CA PHE A 315 -17.37 24.46 -18.95
C PHE A 315 -18.72 25.08 -19.33
N ALA A 316 -18.95 25.29 -20.63
CA ALA A 316 -20.22 25.81 -21.15
C ALA A 316 -21.41 24.87 -20.88
N ALA A 317 -21.18 23.55 -20.88
CA ALA A 317 -22.22 22.56 -20.65
C ALA A 317 -22.69 22.51 -19.18
N MET A 318 -21.86 22.99 -18.24
CA MET A 318 -22.16 22.99 -16.80
C MET A 318 -22.74 24.31 -16.29
N GLN A 319 -22.66 25.38 -17.08
CA GLN A 319 -23.26 26.66 -16.72
C GLN A 319 -24.77 26.50 -16.54
N GLY A 320 -25.27 26.87 -15.36
CA GLY A 320 -26.69 26.75 -15.00
C GLY A 320 -27.11 25.40 -14.44
N LEU A 321 -26.20 24.42 -14.30
CA LEU A 321 -26.52 23.20 -13.56
C LEU A 321 -26.72 23.49 -12.06
N PRO A 322 -27.71 22.83 -11.40
CA PRO A 322 -27.84 22.88 -9.95
C PRO A 322 -26.56 22.36 -9.26
N PRO A 323 -26.16 22.96 -8.12
CA PRO A 323 -24.98 22.56 -7.35
C PRO A 323 -24.87 21.05 -7.07
N GLN A 324 -25.97 20.41 -6.67
CA GLN A 324 -26.01 18.97 -6.40
C GLN A 324 -25.73 18.14 -7.67
N GLN A 325 -26.37 18.50 -8.78
CA GLN A 325 -26.20 17.80 -10.05
C GLN A 325 -24.76 17.94 -10.58
N LEU A 326 -24.12 19.09 -10.35
CA LEU A 326 -22.71 19.28 -10.70
C LEU A 326 -21.81 18.30 -9.94
N VAL A 327 -21.99 18.17 -8.62
CA VAL A 327 -21.22 17.24 -7.78
C VAL A 327 -21.44 15.78 -8.18
N ASP A 328 -22.68 15.42 -8.52
CA ASP A 328 -23.06 14.05 -8.90
C ASP A 328 -22.56 13.64 -10.29
N THR A 329 -22.34 14.62 -11.18
CA THR A 329 -21.89 14.37 -12.56
C THR A 329 -20.37 14.21 -12.66
N LEU A 330 -19.62 14.89 -11.79
CA LEU A 330 -18.16 14.90 -11.87
C LEU A 330 -17.54 13.66 -11.22
N PRO A 331 -16.59 12.98 -11.89
CA PRO A 331 -15.85 11.87 -11.29
C PRO A 331 -15.06 12.32 -10.05
N PRO A 332 -14.89 11.45 -9.04
CA PRO A 332 -14.00 11.73 -7.91
C PRO A 332 -12.54 11.77 -8.37
N LEU A 333 -11.70 12.50 -7.63
CA LEU A 333 -10.25 12.50 -7.85
C LEU A 333 -9.64 11.12 -7.55
N PRO A 334 -8.57 10.74 -8.29
CA PRO A 334 -7.84 9.53 -7.99
C PRO A 334 -7.12 9.65 -6.64
N HIS A 335 -7.06 8.54 -5.92
CA HIS A 335 -6.31 8.45 -4.67
C HIS A 335 -4.81 8.29 -4.95
N ARG A 336 -3.97 8.61 -3.98
CA ARG A 336 -2.52 8.43 -4.08
C ARG A 336 -1.97 7.60 -2.94
N GLU A 337 -1.11 6.65 -3.29
CA GLU A 337 -0.46 5.73 -2.39
C GLU A 337 0.86 6.32 -1.84
N TYR A 338 1.09 6.15 -0.55
CA TYR A 338 2.34 6.52 0.14
C TYR A 338 2.77 5.43 1.11
N SER A 339 4.05 5.04 1.07
CA SER A 339 4.61 4.13 2.09
C SER A 339 4.54 4.77 3.47
N ILE A 340 3.97 4.06 4.44
CA ILE A 340 3.88 4.55 5.81
C ILE A 340 5.27 4.52 6.47
N ALA A 341 5.64 5.63 7.13
CA ALA A 341 6.95 5.82 7.75
C ALA A 341 6.98 5.58 9.26
N SER A 342 5.85 5.21 9.86
CA SER A 342 5.66 5.00 11.31
C SER A 342 4.99 3.66 11.62
N LEU A 343 4.91 3.33 12.90
CA LEU A 343 4.12 2.23 13.44
C LEU A 343 2.91 2.77 14.22
N PRO A 344 1.87 1.95 14.50
CA PRO A 344 0.77 2.37 15.34
C PRO A 344 1.20 2.90 16.72
N GLN A 345 2.27 2.34 17.30
CA GLN A 345 2.78 2.73 18.61
C GLN A 345 3.37 4.15 18.64
N ASP A 346 3.67 4.73 17.48
CA ASP A 346 4.11 6.13 17.37
C ASP A 346 2.95 7.12 17.60
N GLY A 347 1.70 6.64 17.66
CA GLY A 347 0.51 7.46 17.92
C GLY A 347 0.01 8.26 16.71
N GLN A 348 0.81 8.37 15.65
CA GLN A 348 0.45 9.06 14.41
C GLN A 348 0.94 8.30 13.18
N LEU A 349 0.22 8.44 12.07
CA LEU A 349 0.65 7.91 10.77
C LEU A 349 1.55 8.96 10.12
N GLU A 350 2.80 8.58 9.86
CA GLU A 350 3.80 9.49 9.29
C GLU A 350 4.07 9.17 7.83
N LEU A 351 4.24 10.22 7.01
CA LEU A 351 4.60 10.12 5.59
C LEU A 351 5.86 10.93 5.31
N LEU A 352 6.63 10.49 4.32
CA LEU A 352 7.74 11.25 3.73
C LEU A 352 7.41 11.56 2.27
N VAL A 353 7.11 12.81 1.96
CA VAL A 353 6.55 13.20 0.66
C VAL A 353 7.46 14.19 -0.03
N ARG A 354 7.85 13.91 -1.28
CA ARG A 354 8.52 14.88 -2.15
C ARG A 354 7.49 15.62 -2.98
N GLN A 355 7.59 16.94 -3.00
CA GLN A 355 6.70 17.78 -3.78
C GLN A 355 7.03 17.64 -5.26
N THR A 356 6.13 17.04 -6.03
CA THR A 356 6.23 17.03 -7.49
C THR A 356 5.87 18.40 -8.03
N ARG A 357 6.65 18.89 -9.00
CA ARG A 357 6.38 20.10 -9.76
C ARG A 357 6.54 19.78 -11.25
N TYR A 358 5.54 20.15 -12.05
CA TYR A 358 5.56 20.01 -13.49
C TYR A 358 6.33 21.16 -14.14
N GLU A 359 6.66 21.04 -15.42
CA GLU A 359 7.42 22.04 -16.18
C GLU A 359 6.71 23.40 -16.23
N ASP A 360 5.37 23.40 -16.24
CA ASP A 360 4.53 24.60 -16.18
C ASP A 360 4.48 25.26 -14.80
N GLY A 361 5.22 24.72 -13.83
CA GLY A 361 5.31 25.22 -12.46
C GLY A 361 4.17 24.78 -11.54
N ARG A 362 3.15 24.07 -12.04
CA ARG A 362 2.08 23.51 -11.20
C ARG A 362 2.63 22.41 -10.30
N LEU A 363 2.04 22.30 -9.11
CA LEU A 363 2.35 21.21 -8.19
C LEU A 363 1.55 19.96 -8.57
N GLY A 364 2.11 18.79 -8.26
CA GLY A 364 1.40 17.53 -8.35
C GLY A 364 0.14 17.54 -7.48
N LEU A 365 -0.96 16.95 -7.94
CA LEU A 365 -2.26 17.00 -7.25
C LEU A 365 -2.14 16.61 -5.77
N ALA A 366 -1.68 15.39 -5.48
CA ALA A 366 -1.59 14.90 -4.10
C ALA A 366 -0.38 15.45 -3.34
N SER A 367 0.80 15.45 -3.94
CA SER A 367 2.02 15.95 -3.28
C SER A 367 1.93 17.44 -3.00
N GLY A 368 1.43 18.25 -3.94
CA GLY A 368 1.20 19.69 -3.78
C GLY A 368 0.13 19.98 -2.76
N TRP A 369 -0.99 19.25 -2.79
CA TRP A 369 -2.03 19.41 -1.77
C TRP A 369 -1.50 19.16 -0.36
N LEU A 370 -0.82 18.03 -0.12
CA LEU A 370 -0.29 17.69 1.20
C LEU A 370 0.80 18.67 1.69
N THR A 371 1.65 19.14 0.77
CA THR A 371 2.86 19.91 1.13
C THR A 371 2.68 21.42 1.11
N GLU A 372 1.71 21.93 0.36
CA GLU A 372 1.47 23.37 0.16
C GLU A 372 0.05 23.75 0.61
N HIS A 373 -0.97 23.15 -0.01
CA HIS A 373 -2.34 23.70 0.03
C HIS A 373 -3.18 23.30 1.24
N ALA A 374 -3.01 22.08 1.76
CA ALA A 374 -3.69 21.64 2.96
C ALA A 374 -3.11 22.36 4.17
N ALA A 375 -3.93 23.14 4.89
CA ALA A 375 -3.52 23.71 6.17
C ALA A 375 -3.37 22.61 7.23
N VAL A 376 -2.46 22.81 8.19
CA VAL A 376 -2.45 21.96 9.40
C VAL A 376 -3.83 22.06 10.07
N GLY A 377 -4.41 20.92 10.40
CA GLY A 377 -5.79 20.80 10.88
C GLY A 377 -6.80 20.39 9.82
N THR A 378 -6.43 20.40 8.53
CA THR A 378 -7.32 19.99 7.43
C THR A 378 -7.66 18.51 7.52
N ARG A 379 -8.91 18.18 7.18
CA ARG A 379 -9.40 16.81 7.11
C ARG A 379 -8.86 16.11 5.86
N ILE A 380 -8.39 14.88 6.02
CA ILE A 380 -7.82 14.06 4.96
C ILE A 380 -8.60 12.74 4.91
N ALA A 381 -9.07 12.38 3.71
CA ALA A 381 -9.57 11.04 3.45
C ALA A 381 -8.37 10.09 3.38
N LEU A 382 -8.31 9.13 4.29
CA LEU A 382 -7.21 8.17 4.37
C LEU A 382 -7.74 6.75 4.56
N ARG A 383 -7.18 5.81 3.82
CA ARG A 383 -7.34 4.39 4.04
C ARG A 383 -5.98 3.73 4.18
N ILE A 384 -5.88 2.80 5.11
CA ILE A 384 -4.70 1.95 5.24
C ILE A 384 -4.92 0.69 4.40
N ARG A 385 -3.96 0.39 3.53
CA ARG A 385 -3.92 -0.84 2.75
C ARG A 385 -2.76 -1.72 3.17
N THR A 386 -3.08 -2.97 3.43
CA THR A 386 -2.07 -3.97 3.78
C THR A 386 -1.20 -4.34 2.59
N ASN A 387 0.11 -4.30 2.76
CA ASN A 387 1.09 -4.66 1.73
C ASN A 387 2.05 -5.75 2.21
N ARG A 388 1.60 -7.01 2.12
CA ARG A 388 2.32 -8.17 2.66
C ARG A 388 3.66 -8.45 1.98
N SER A 389 3.78 -8.05 0.72
CA SER A 389 5.00 -8.22 -0.07
C SER A 389 6.17 -7.43 0.54
N PHE A 390 5.89 -6.42 1.37
CA PHE A 390 6.88 -5.56 2.01
C PHE A 390 6.81 -5.55 3.54
N HIS A 391 6.07 -6.48 4.16
CA HIS A 391 6.11 -6.68 5.63
C HIS A 391 7.48 -7.20 6.08
N PRO A 392 7.90 -6.93 7.34
CA PRO A 392 9.15 -7.46 7.88
C PRO A 392 9.26 -8.98 7.80
N PRO A 393 10.48 -9.55 7.77
CA PRO A 393 10.68 -10.98 7.95
C PRO A 393 10.01 -11.48 9.24
N ALA A 394 9.44 -12.68 9.21
CA ALA A 394 8.75 -13.26 10.38
C ALA A 394 9.73 -13.77 11.45
N ASP A 395 11.01 -13.90 11.12
CA ASP A 395 12.09 -14.38 11.99
C ASP A 395 13.11 -13.25 12.25
N ASP A 396 14.21 -13.59 12.92
CA ASP A 396 15.28 -12.67 13.31
C ASP A 396 16.41 -12.55 12.26
N ARG A 397 16.16 -13.00 11.01
CA ARG A 397 17.18 -12.96 9.96
C ARG A 397 17.72 -11.54 9.75
N PRO A 398 18.97 -11.37 9.28
CA PRO A 398 19.51 -10.04 8.98
C PRO A 398 18.71 -9.33 7.90
N LEU A 399 18.73 -8.00 7.93
CA LEU A 399 18.03 -7.19 6.94
C LEU A 399 18.94 -6.13 6.35
N ILE A 400 19.10 -6.17 5.02
CA ILE A 400 19.71 -5.10 4.22
C ILE A 400 18.57 -4.25 3.64
N LEU A 401 18.57 -2.96 3.96
CA LEU A 401 17.59 -1.98 3.51
C LEU A 401 18.29 -1.05 2.52
N VAL A 402 17.78 -0.93 1.31
CA VAL A 402 18.35 -0.08 0.27
C VAL A 402 17.31 0.91 -0.21
N GLY A 403 17.60 2.20 -0.18
CA GLY A 403 16.66 3.17 -0.72
C GLY A 403 17.23 4.56 -0.94
N ASN A 404 16.49 5.37 -1.68
CA ASN A 404 16.86 6.75 -1.95
C ASN A 404 15.70 7.71 -1.69
N GLY A 405 16.04 8.95 -1.33
CA GLY A 405 15.08 10.03 -1.13
C GLY A 405 13.92 9.64 -0.23
N THR A 406 12.69 9.73 -0.75
CA THR A 406 11.48 9.43 0.00
C THR A 406 11.24 7.94 0.21
N GLY A 407 11.99 7.06 -0.47
CA GLY A 407 11.98 5.62 -0.20
C GLY A 407 12.38 5.27 1.24
N LEU A 408 13.05 6.20 1.94
CA LEU A 408 13.35 6.05 3.36
C LEU A 408 12.09 5.87 4.22
N ALA A 409 10.90 6.33 3.81
CA ALA A 409 9.65 6.11 4.56
C ALA A 409 9.41 4.63 4.87
N GLY A 410 9.27 3.81 3.84
CA GLY A 410 9.01 2.38 4.01
C GLY A 410 10.12 1.69 4.82
N LEU A 411 11.39 2.03 4.56
CA LEU A 411 12.54 1.44 5.27
C LEU A 411 12.62 1.87 6.75
N ARG A 412 12.24 3.11 7.05
CA ARG A 412 12.19 3.63 8.42
C ARG A 412 11.16 2.87 9.25
N ALA A 413 9.98 2.56 8.68
CA ALA A 413 9.00 1.73 9.37
C ALA A 413 9.52 0.29 9.61
N GLN A 414 10.28 -0.30 8.67
CA GLN A 414 10.94 -1.59 8.89
C GLN A 414 11.91 -1.54 10.07
N LEU A 415 12.75 -0.51 10.15
CA LEU A 415 13.71 -0.33 11.24
C LEU A 415 13.01 -0.18 12.59
N LYS A 416 11.95 0.63 12.66
CA LYS A 416 11.11 0.76 13.86
C LYS A 416 10.52 -0.58 14.30
N ALA A 417 9.95 -1.34 13.36
CA ALA A 417 9.34 -2.65 13.68
C ALA A 417 10.38 -3.63 14.23
N ARG A 418 11.58 -3.62 13.65
CA ARG A 418 12.68 -4.49 14.06
C ARG A 418 13.27 -4.08 15.40
N ALA A 419 13.42 -2.78 15.65
CA ALA A 419 13.81 -2.25 16.96
C ALA A 419 12.81 -2.69 18.05
N ALA A 420 11.51 -2.56 17.79
CA ALA A 420 10.46 -2.99 18.72
C ALA A 420 10.47 -4.52 18.97
N ALA A 421 10.93 -5.30 18.00
CA ALA A 421 11.11 -6.75 18.13
C ALA A 421 12.47 -7.18 18.70
N GLY A 422 13.36 -6.24 19.08
CA GLY A 422 14.71 -6.56 19.56
C GLY A 422 15.64 -7.13 18.48
N GLN A 423 15.37 -6.83 17.21
CA GLN A 423 16.15 -7.33 16.07
C GLN A 423 17.13 -6.26 15.59
N HIS A 424 18.42 -6.49 15.85
CA HIS A 424 19.49 -5.48 15.70
C HIS A 424 20.39 -5.67 14.47
N ARG A 425 20.28 -6.81 13.76
CA ARG A 425 21.11 -7.14 12.59
C ARG A 425 20.58 -6.44 11.34
N ASN A 426 20.67 -5.11 11.33
CA ASN A 426 20.11 -4.24 10.29
C ASN A 426 21.20 -3.39 9.65
N TRP A 427 21.16 -3.31 8.32
CA TRP A 427 22.05 -2.50 7.53
C TRP A 427 21.24 -1.63 6.58
N LEU A 428 21.42 -0.31 6.66
CA LEU A 428 20.83 0.66 5.75
C LEU A 428 21.85 1.17 4.72
N LEU A 429 21.54 1.08 3.44
CA LEU A 429 22.17 1.84 2.36
C LEU A 429 21.19 2.92 1.90
N PHE A 430 21.50 4.19 2.19
CA PHE A 430 20.61 5.31 1.89
C PHE A 430 21.28 6.32 0.96
N GLY A 431 20.54 6.79 -0.05
CA GLY A 431 21.04 7.78 -0.99
C GLY A 431 20.19 9.04 -1.08
N GLU A 432 20.85 10.18 -1.23
CA GLU A 432 20.21 11.45 -1.55
C GLU A 432 21.13 12.38 -2.35
N ARG A 433 20.73 13.63 -2.54
CA ARG A 433 21.50 14.66 -3.23
C ARG A 433 22.67 15.12 -2.39
N SER A 434 22.41 15.67 -1.21
CA SER A 434 23.45 16.26 -0.35
C SER A 434 23.33 15.87 1.11
N ALA A 435 24.46 15.69 1.79
CA ALA A 435 24.50 15.46 3.24
C ALA A 435 24.01 16.68 4.02
N GLN A 436 24.30 17.88 3.53
CA GLN A 436 23.99 19.12 4.23
C GLN A 436 22.48 19.38 4.30
N HIS A 437 21.75 19.14 3.21
CA HIS A 437 20.33 19.48 3.12
C HIS A 437 19.41 18.26 3.12
N ASP A 438 19.87 17.09 2.65
CA ASP A 438 18.99 15.96 2.38
C ASP A 438 19.24 14.75 3.31
N ALA A 439 19.93 14.96 4.43
CA ALA A 439 20.13 13.94 5.46
C ALA A 439 18.88 13.73 6.32
N PHE A 440 17.81 13.25 5.69
CA PHE A 440 16.54 12.93 6.35
C PHE A 440 16.75 12.05 7.58
N PHE A 441 16.11 12.45 8.68
CA PHE A 441 16.14 11.74 9.97
C PHE A 441 17.56 11.40 10.47
N ALA A 442 18.58 12.21 10.16
CA ALA A 442 19.96 11.94 10.53
C ALA A 442 20.17 11.66 12.03
N GLY A 443 19.49 12.42 12.90
CA GLY A 443 19.56 12.23 14.35
C GLY A 443 19.00 10.88 14.82
N GLU A 444 17.86 10.45 14.26
CA GLU A 444 17.26 9.15 14.58
C GLU A 444 18.12 8.00 14.07
N LEU A 445 18.62 8.10 12.84
CA LEU A 445 19.53 7.09 12.27
C LEU A 445 20.84 6.97 13.08
N ALA A 446 21.38 8.10 13.55
CA ALA A 446 22.56 8.11 14.41
C ALA A 446 22.28 7.48 15.79
N ALA A 447 21.10 7.75 16.37
CA ALA A 447 20.67 7.12 17.62
C ALA A 447 20.55 5.59 17.47
N TRP A 448 19.94 5.11 16.38
CA TRP A 448 19.86 3.68 16.08
C TRP A 448 21.21 3.04 15.81
N GLN A 449 22.19 3.77 15.28
CA GLN A 449 23.56 3.25 15.19
C GLN A 449 24.21 3.14 16.57
N ALA A 450 23.97 4.11 17.44
CA ALA A 450 24.55 4.14 18.78
C ALA A 450 23.94 3.06 19.70
N ASP A 451 22.64 2.77 19.59
CA ASP A 451 21.95 1.76 20.39
C ASP A 451 22.02 0.33 19.79
N GLY A 452 22.62 0.19 18.61
CA GLY A 452 22.81 -1.09 17.93
C GLY A 452 21.63 -1.55 17.07
N THR A 453 20.50 -0.84 17.04
CA THR A 453 19.39 -1.09 16.12
C THR A 453 19.85 -1.11 14.66
N LEU A 454 20.76 -0.22 14.29
CA LEU A 454 21.45 -0.20 13.00
C LEU A 454 22.90 -0.60 13.19
N GLN A 455 23.22 -1.85 12.85
CA GLN A 455 24.60 -2.32 12.84
C GLN A 455 25.46 -1.56 11.82
N ARG A 456 24.85 -1.09 10.73
CA ARG A 456 25.58 -0.40 9.66
C ARG A 456 24.70 0.59 8.90
N VAL A 457 25.29 1.72 8.52
CA VAL A 457 24.70 2.69 7.59
C VAL A 457 25.74 3.10 6.56
N ASP A 458 25.44 2.93 5.27
CA ASP A 458 26.21 3.50 4.16
C ASP A 458 25.38 4.58 3.49
N ARG A 459 26.00 5.74 3.25
CA ARG A 459 25.34 6.87 2.60
C ARG A 459 25.95 7.15 1.23
N ALA A 460 25.08 7.49 0.27
CA ALA A 460 25.47 7.88 -1.07
C ALA A 460 24.91 9.27 -1.40
N TRP A 461 25.79 10.25 -1.59
CA TRP A 461 25.41 11.63 -1.91
C TRP A 461 25.75 11.91 -3.37
N SER A 462 24.74 12.14 -4.19
CA SER A 462 24.92 12.33 -5.63
C SER A 462 25.48 13.70 -6.01
N ARG A 463 25.55 14.67 -5.07
CA ARG A 463 25.95 16.06 -5.34
C ARG A 463 27.08 16.61 -4.45
N ASP A 464 27.55 15.86 -3.45
CA ASP A 464 28.57 16.36 -2.50
C ASP A 464 30.02 16.21 -3.00
N GLY A 465 30.25 15.46 -4.08
CA GLY A 465 31.58 15.19 -4.62
C GLY A 465 31.72 15.56 -6.10
N CYS A 466 32.94 15.42 -6.63
CA CYS A 466 33.24 15.71 -8.04
C CYS A 466 32.52 14.77 -9.02
N ALA A 467 32.16 13.56 -8.57
CA ALA A 467 31.40 12.59 -9.35
C ALA A 467 30.14 12.16 -8.57
N PRO A 468 28.97 12.03 -9.23
CA PRO A 468 27.77 11.52 -8.59
C PRO A 468 27.97 10.11 -8.04
N ARG A 469 27.59 9.89 -6.78
CA ARG A 469 27.57 8.57 -6.15
C ARG A 469 26.14 8.20 -5.79
N TYR A 470 25.67 7.07 -6.28
CA TYR A 470 24.34 6.54 -6.02
C TYR A 470 24.38 5.31 -5.10
N VAL A 471 23.21 4.85 -4.66
CA VAL A 471 23.10 3.70 -3.77
C VAL A 471 23.60 2.40 -4.39
N GLN A 472 23.42 2.21 -5.70
CA GLN A 472 23.97 1.06 -6.42
C GLN A 472 25.50 1.06 -6.44
N ASP A 473 26.15 2.23 -6.46
CA ASP A 473 27.61 2.34 -6.40
C ASP A 473 28.11 2.02 -4.99
N ALA A 474 27.41 2.51 -3.97
CA ALA A 474 27.68 2.14 -2.58
C ALA A 474 27.48 0.63 -2.36
N LEU A 475 26.47 0.03 -2.98
CA LEU A 475 26.21 -1.41 -2.90
C LEU A 475 27.33 -2.23 -3.56
N ARG A 476 27.76 -1.85 -4.76
CA ARG A 476 28.92 -2.46 -5.47
C ARG A 476 30.19 -2.39 -4.64
N ALA A 477 30.47 -1.23 -4.04
CA ALA A 477 31.63 -1.04 -3.18
C ALA A 477 31.61 -1.94 -1.93
N GLN A 478 30.44 -2.45 -1.53
CA GLN A 478 30.26 -3.35 -0.39
C GLN A 478 29.95 -4.80 -0.81
N GLY A 479 30.27 -5.18 -2.05
CA GLY A 479 29.90 -6.48 -2.62
C GLY A 479 30.29 -7.69 -1.77
N ASP A 480 31.48 -7.72 -1.17
CA ASP A 480 31.89 -8.81 -0.29
C ASP A 480 31.05 -8.87 1.00
N THR A 481 30.75 -7.73 1.60
CA THR A 481 29.88 -7.66 2.78
C THR A 481 28.45 -8.08 2.43
N VAL A 482 27.93 -7.67 1.27
CA VAL A 482 26.61 -8.11 0.79
C VAL A 482 26.58 -9.64 0.64
N ARG A 483 27.61 -10.24 0.01
CA ARG A 483 27.73 -11.70 -0.10
C ARG A 483 27.73 -12.39 1.28
N GLN A 484 28.49 -11.85 2.24
CA GLN A 484 28.55 -12.39 3.60
C GLN A 484 27.19 -12.32 4.31
N TRP A 485 26.48 -11.20 4.22
CA TRP A 485 25.16 -11.05 4.83
C TRP A 485 24.14 -12.00 4.19
N VAL A 486 24.14 -12.12 2.87
CA VAL A 486 23.24 -13.03 2.15
C VAL A 486 23.52 -14.50 2.50
N ALA A 487 24.81 -14.89 2.62
CA ALA A 487 25.22 -16.21 3.10
C ALA A 487 24.76 -16.45 4.56
N GLY A 488 24.75 -15.40 5.38
CA GLY A 488 24.19 -15.40 6.74
C GLY A 488 22.66 -15.37 6.83
N GLY A 489 21.94 -15.56 5.71
CA GLY A 489 20.48 -15.63 5.66
C GLY A 489 19.77 -14.29 5.48
N ALA A 490 20.48 -13.20 5.16
CA ALA A 490 19.87 -11.88 5.06
C ALA A 490 18.74 -11.79 4.03
N ALA A 491 17.73 -10.99 4.35
CA ALA A 491 16.80 -10.45 3.37
C ALA A 491 17.25 -9.06 2.89
N ILE A 492 16.81 -8.66 1.71
CA ILE A 492 17.14 -7.39 1.04
C ILE A 492 15.84 -6.70 0.64
N TYR A 493 15.62 -5.50 1.16
CA TYR A 493 14.41 -4.71 0.96
C TYR A 493 14.79 -3.42 0.25
N VAL A 494 14.15 -3.14 -0.89
CA VAL A 494 14.45 -1.96 -1.72
C VAL A 494 13.24 -1.04 -1.75
N CYS A 495 13.43 0.25 -1.45
CA CYS A 495 12.34 1.23 -1.49
C CYS A 495 12.78 2.56 -2.10
N GLY A 496 11.95 3.16 -2.94
CA GLY A 496 12.21 4.47 -3.57
C GLY A 496 11.90 4.49 -5.06
N SER A 497 12.67 5.28 -5.81
CA SER A 497 12.40 5.52 -7.24
C SER A 497 12.48 4.24 -8.05
N LEU A 498 11.37 3.88 -8.71
CA LEU A 498 11.33 2.80 -9.68
C LEU A 498 12.26 3.12 -10.87
N GLN A 499 12.12 4.32 -11.43
CA GLN A 499 12.97 4.78 -12.53
C GLN A 499 14.39 5.05 -12.02
N GLY A 500 15.38 4.42 -12.65
CA GLY A 500 16.80 4.57 -12.32
C GLY A 500 17.27 3.77 -11.10
N MET A 501 16.75 4.04 -9.90
CA MET A 501 17.30 3.46 -8.66
C MET A 501 17.00 1.97 -8.53
N ALA A 502 15.73 1.56 -8.62
CA ALA A 502 15.36 0.16 -8.43
C ALA A 502 16.05 -0.79 -9.43
N GLY A 503 16.12 -0.38 -10.71
CA GLY A 503 16.85 -1.09 -11.75
C GLY A 503 18.35 -1.15 -11.47
N GLY A 504 18.98 0.00 -11.18
CA GLY A 504 20.42 0.03 -10.88
C GLY A 504 20.82 -0.79 -9.64
N VAL A 505 19.96 -0.84 -8.62
CA VAL A 505 20.17 -1.71 -7.45
C VAL A 505 20.00 -3.19 -7.82
N HIS A 506 19.01 -3.53 -8.65
CA HIS A 506 18.83 -4.89 -9.15
C HIS A 506 20.07 -5.37 -9.91
N ASP A 507 20.58 -4.57 -10.84
CA ASP A 507 21.77 -4.89 -11.63
C ASP A 507 23.00 -5.05 -10.75
N ALA A 508 23.22 -4.13 -9.79
CA ALA A 508 24.31 -4.23 -8.83
C ALA A 508 24.21 -5.52 -7.99
N LEU A 509 23.02 -5.89 -7.52
CA LEU A 509 22.82 -7.16 -6.78
C LEU A 509 23.07 -8.38 -7.68
N ALA A 510 22.65 -8.33 -8.94
CA ALA A 510 22.89 -9.40 -9.90
C ALA A 510 24.39 -9.57 -10.21
N GLU A 511 25.15 -8.49 -10.32
CA GLU A 511 26.61 -8.49 -10.43
C GLU A 511 27.28 -9.09 -9.19
N ILE A 512 26.81 -8.73 -7.98
CA ILE A 512 27.43 -9.14 -6.70
C ILE A 512 27.13 -10.60 -6.37
N LEU A 513 25.88 -11.04 -6.54
CA LEU A 513 25.36 -12.33 -6.08
C LEU A 513 25.23 -13.36 -7.20
N GLY A 514 25.18 -12.91 -8.45
CA GLY A 514 24.75 -13.70 -9.59
C GLY A 514 23.23 -13.71 -9.75
N ALA A 515 22.76 -13.66 -11.00
CA ALA A 515 21.34 -13.61 -11.34
C ALA A 515 20.53 -14.78 -10.73
N ASP A 516 21.09 -15.99 -10.70
CA ASP A 516 20.41 -17.16 -10.13
C ASP A 516 20.24 -17.08 -8.61
N ALA A 517 21.22 -16.50 -7.89
CA ALA A 517 21.10 -16.33 -6.45
C ALA A 517 20.08 -15.24 -6.11
N LEU A 518 20.10 -14.12 -6.84
CA LEU A 518 19.12 -13.05 -6.66
C LEU A 518 17.70 -13.53 -6.95
N ARG A 519 17.53 -14.37 -7.98
CA ARG A 519 16.27 -15.05 -8.27
C ARG A 519 15.79 -15.93 -7.12
N ARG A 520 16.66 -16.79 -6.57
CA ARG A 520 16.31 -17.62 -5.40
C ARG A 520 15.91 -16.76 -4.20
N LEU A 521 16.59 -15.63 -3.97
CA LEU A 521 16.18 -14.69 -2.92
C LEU A 521 14.77 -14.13 -3.17
N ALA A 522 14.42 -13.80 -4.40
CA ALA A 522 13.08 -13.32 -4.73
C ALA A 522 12.02 -14.42 -4.50
N ASP A 523 12.27 -15.64 -5.01
CA ASP A 523 11.40 -16.81 -4.83
C ASP A 523 11.20 -17.15 -3.34
N ASP A 524 12.25 -17.04 -2.51
CA ASP A 524 12.20 -17.27 -1.06
C ASP A 524 11.59 -16.09 -0.27
N GLY A 525 11.11 -15.05 -0.95
CA GLY A 525 10.60 -13.82 -0.33
C GLY A 525 11.65 -13.05 0.48
N ARG A 526 12.93 -13.27 0.19
CA ARG A 526 14.10 -12.60 0.79
C ARG A 526 14.58 -11.39 -0.01
N TYR A 527 14.11 -11.18 -1.22
CA TYR A 527 14.31 -9.94 -1.98
C TYR A 527 12.95 -9.32 -2.27
N ARG A 528 12.68 -8.13 -1.71
CA ARG A 528 11.39 -7.45 -1.75
C ARG A 528 11.55 -6.00 -2.15
N ARG A 529 10.60 -5.44 -2.89
CA ARG A 529 10.65 -4.06 -3.37
C ARG A 529 9.33 -3.32 -3.13
N ASP A 530 9.43 -2.07 -2.71
CA ASP A 530 8.33 -1.10 -2.65
C ASP A 530 8.77 0.15 -3.43
N VAL A 531 8.57 0.11 -4.74
CA VAL A 531 9.14 1.08 -5.69
C VAL A 531 8.05 1.73 -6.52
N TYR A 532 8.20 3.01 -6.79
CA TYR A 532 7.17 3.86 -7.41
C TYR A 532 7.74 4.92 -8.34
#